data_AF-J0WUC4-F1
#
_entry.id   AF-J0WUC4-F1
#
_cell.length_a   1.000
_cell.length_b   1.000
_cell.length_c   1.000
_cell.angle_alpha   90.00
_cell.angle_beta   90.00
_cell.angle_gamma   90.00
#
_symmetry.space_group_name_H-M   'P 1'
#
loop_
_entity.id
_entity.type
_entity.pdbx_description
1 polymer ?
#
loop_
_entity_poly.entity_id
_entity_poly.type
_entity_poly.pdbx_seq_one_letter_code
_entity_poly.pdbx_strand_id
1 'polypeptide(L)'
;MRFSVAALSAAALPFVSAYITGLAPFTGTYKADELTTMFPVTFNTGSTKVSFSDLSVNFGLSTPAEHTGDTVFGKPLINVDLVQFKRDSVCCSPFTINIPLNSGDLYNGAGAYVLTAAIVRTTGNGSPGQAVFRADPFTVTFNATTA
;
A
#
# COMPACT_ATOMS: atom_id res chain seq x y z
N MET A 1 51.90 -5.56 20.71
CA MET A 1 50.54 -6.00 20.33
C MET A 1 49.86 -4.84 19.62
N ARG A 2 49.56 -4.97 18.33
CA ARG A 2 48.86 -3.94 17.55
C ARG A 2 47.37 -4.26 17.63
N PHE A 3 46.60 -3.43 18.33
CA PHE A 3 45.15 -3.56 18.38
C PHE A 3 44.58 -2.99 17.07
N SER A 4 44.04 -3.89 16.25
CA SER A 4 43.24 -3.55 15.08
C SER A 4 41.93 -2.92 15.55
N VAL A 5 41.76 -1.61 15.35
CA VAL A 5 40.44 -0.98 15.44
C VAL A 5 39.78 -1.19 14.07
N ALA A 6 39.07 -2.31 13.91
CA ALA A 6 38.11 -2.44 12.84
C ALA A 6 37.00 -1.43 13.14
N ALA A 7 37.05 -0.28 12.46
CA ALA A 7 35.93 0.64 12.42
C ALA A 7 34.75 -0.11 11.81
N LEU A 8 33.84 -0.59 12.67
CA LEU A 8 32.48 -0.93 12.28
C LEU A 8 31.90 0.36 11.70
N SER A 9 31.99 0.52 10.38
CA SER A 9 31.16 1.44 9.65
C SER A 9 29.73 1.03 9.97
N ALA A 10 29.09 1.77 10.87
CA ALA A 10 27.66 1.76 11.03
C ALA A 10 27.09 2.09 9.65
N ALA A 11 26.71 1.05 8.91
CA ALA A 11 26.11 1.19 7.60
C ALA A 11 24.88 2.08 7.79
N ALA A 12 24.97 3.30 7.27
CA ALA A 12 23.81 4.16 7.14
C ALA A 12 22.84 3.38 6.24
N LEU A 13 21.78 2.83 6.85
CA LEU A 13 20.72 2.18 6.10
C LEU A 13 20.21 3.21 5.08
N PRO A 14 20.08 2.85 3.79
CA PRO A 14 19.55 3.78 2.80
C PRO A 14 18.08 4.04 3.15
N PHE A 15 17.78 5.22 3.72
CA PHE A 15 16.41 5.69 3.89
C PHE A 15 15.90 6.14 2.53
N VAL A 16 14.95 5.40 1.94
CA VAL A 16 14.28 5.82 0.70
C VAL A 16 13.05 6.66 1.02
N SER A 17 12.50 7.40 0.06
CA SER A 17 11.46 8.41 0.28
C SER A 17 10.26 8.26 -0.66
N ALA A 18 9.06 8.08 -0.12
CA ALA A 18 7.80 8.00 -0.89
C ALA A 18 6.95 9.25 -0.67
N TYR A 19 6.01 9.50 -1.60
CA TYR A 19 5.18 10.70 -1.61
C TYR A 19 3.68 10.41 -1.50
N ILE A 20 3.27 9.21 -1.09
CA ILE A 20 1.86 8.79 -1.13
C ILE A 20 1.03 9.61 -0.14
N THR A 21 -0.02 10.26 -0.65
CA THR A 21 -0.96 11.08 0.15
C THR A 21 -2.39 10.58 0.12
N GLY A 22 -2.70 9.61 -0.75
CA GLY A 22 -4.03 9.01 -0.83
C GLY A 22 -4.23 8.16 -2.07
N LEU A 23 -5.48 7.74 -2.28
CA LEU A 23 -5.93 7.10 -3.51
C LEU A 23 -6.71 8.10 -4.37
N ALA A 24 -6.58 7.97 -5.69
CA ALA A 24 -7.50 8.63 -6.61
C ALA A 24 -8.85 7.88 -6.63
N PRO A 25 -9.97 8.58 -6.82
CA PRO A 25 -11.27 7.94 -6.93
C PRO A 25 -11.31 7.02 -8.15
N PHE A 26 -11.95 5.86 -8.01
CA PHE A 26 -12.26 5.00 -9.14
C PHE A 26 -13.52 5.52 -9.85
N THR A 27 -13.46 5.63 -11.18
CA THR A 27 -14.59 6.07 -12.00
C THR A 27 -15.14 4.90 -12.81
N GLY A 28 -16.48 4.72 -12.75
CA GLY A 28 -17.19 3.67 -13.48
C GLY A 28 -17.55 2.46 -12.63
N THR A 29 -17.85 1.36 -13.32
CA THR A 29 -18.23 0.07 -12.73
C THR A 29 -17.14 -0.95 -13.04
N TYR A 30 -16.59 -1.56 -12.00
CA TYR A 30 -15.64 -2.63 -12.14
C TYR A 30 -16.34 -3.92 -12.59
N LYS A 31 -15.81 -4.59 -13.60
CA LYS A 31 -16.33 -5.88 -14.07
C LYS A 31 -15.32 -6.95 -13.72
N ALA A 32 -15.64 -7.75 -12.71
CA ALA A 32 -14.81 -8.87 -12.29
C ALA A 32 -15.19 -10.12 -13.09
N ASP A 33 -14.18 -10.79 -13.62
CA ASP A 33 -14.27 -12.13 -14.18
C ASP A 33 -13.75 -13.16 -13.16
N GLU A 34 -13.80 -14.44 -13.51
CA GLU A 34 -13.41 -15.50 -12.58
C GLU A 34 -11.90 -15.62 -12.36
N LEU A 35 -11.04 -15.10 -13.25
CA LEU A 35 -9.64 -15.55 -13.32
C LEU A 35 -8.58 -14.48 -13.62
N THR A 36 -8.88 -13.41 -14.35
CA THR A 36 -7.84 -12.55 -14.95
C THR A 36 -7.99 -11.07 -14.69
N THR A 37 -9.11 -10.65 -14.11
CA THR A 37 -9.41 -9.24 -13.90
C THR A 37 -8.53 -8.63 -12.82
N MET A 38 -8.07 -7.42 -13.13
CA MET A 38 -7.18 -6.63 -12.29
C MET A 38 -7.85 -5.29 -11.99
N PHE A 39 -7.98 -4.95 -10.71
CA PHE A 39 -8.51 -3.67 -10.28
C PHE A 39 -7.39 -2.61 -10.29
N PRO A 40 -7.54 -1.49 -11.01
CA PRO A 40 -6.53 -0.44 -11.04
C PRO A 40 -6.63 0.44 -9.80
N VAL A 41 -5.57 0.46 -8.99
CA VAL A 41 -5.46 1.36 -7.83
C VAL A 41 -4.46 2.46 -8.13
N THR A 42 -4.95 3.69 -8.23
CA THR A 42 -4.09 4.85 -8.49
C THR A 42 -3.79 5.58 -7.19
N PHE A 43 -2.51 5.67 -6.86
CA PHE A 43 -1.99 6.41 -5.71
C PHE A 43 -1.71 7.85 -6.12
N ASN A 44 -2.23 8.78 -5.33
CA ASN A 44 -1.86 10.19 -5.42
C ASN A 44 -0.56 10.42 -4.66
N THR A 45 0.30 11.24 -5.26
CA THR A 45 1.58 11.65 -4.67
C THR A 45 1.56 13.15 -4.38
N GLY A 46 1.97 13.54 -3.19
CA GLY A 46 2.15 14.93 -2.80
C GLY A 46 3.57 15.45 -3.05
N SER A 47 3.88 16.60 -2.44
CA SER A 47 5.22 17.20 -2.43
C SER A 47 6.02 16.87 -1.16
N THR A 48 5.42 16.18 -0.20
CA THR A 48 6.06 15.80 1.07
C THR A 48 6.64 14.39 0.98
N LYS A 49 7.95 14.28 1.24
CA LYS A 49 8.67 13.01 1.33
C LYS A 49 8.38 12.31 2.65
N VAL A 50 8.28 10.99 2.59
CA VAL A 50 8.21 10.09 3.74
C VAL A 50 9.39 9.13 3.68
N SER A 51 10.32 9.25 4.63
CA SER A 51 11.47 8.35 4.73
C SER A 51 11.09 7.00 5.32
N PHE A 52 11.65 5.90 4.80
CA PHE A 52 11.44 4.55 5.29
C PHE A 52 12.64 3.62 5.00
N SER A 53 12.72 2.50 5.73
CA SER A 53 13.62 1.38 5.47
C SER A 53 12.93 0.24 4.71
N ASP A 54 11.61 0.13 4.85
CA ASP A 54 10.74 -0.78 4.10
C ASP A 54 9.38 -0.11 3.83
N LEU A 55 8.79 -0.38 2.67
CA LEU A 55 7.52 0.19 2.23
C LEU A 55 6.71 -0.87 1.46
N SER A 56 5.56 -1.23 2.02
CA SER A 56 4.60 -2.11 1.36
C SER A 56 3.19 -1.55 1.42
N VAL A 57 2.32 -2.07 0.56
CA VAL A 57 0.89 -1.80 0.58
C VAL A 57 0.13 -3.09 0.76
N ASN A 58 -0.70 -3.12 1.79
CA ASN A 58 -1.68 -4.19 1.99
C ASN A 58 -3.03 -3.74 1.44
N PHE A 59 -3.68 -4.60 0.65
CA PHE A 59 -5.01 -4.35 0.14
C PHE A 59 -6.04 -5.23 0.85
N GLY A 60 -7.14 -4.62 1.25
CA GLY A 60 -8.28 -5.30 1.86
C GLY A 60 -9.59 -4.82 1.26
N LEU A 61 -10.60 -5.67 1.33
CA LEU A 61 -11.90 -5.46 0.71
C LEU A 61 -13.03 -5.60 1.74
N SER A 62 -13.88 -4.58 1.83
CA SER A 62 -15.07 -4.58 2.68
C SER A 62 -16.30 -4.15 1.88
N THR A 63 -17.50 -4.52 2.31
CA THR A 63 -18.71 -3.84 1.85
C THR A 63 -18.90 -2.52 2.63
N PRO A 64 -19.67 -1.55 2.11
CA PRO A 64 -19.99 -0.33 2.85
C PRO A 64 -20.64 -0.57 4.22
N ALA A 65 -21.39 -1.68 4.37
CA ALA A 65 -22.02 -2.04 5.63
C ALA A 65 -21.01 -2.51 6.69
N GLU A 66 -19.90 -3.11 6.25
CA GLU A 66 -18.83 -3.60 7.15
C GLU A 66 -17.77 -2.53 7.41
N HIS A 67 -17.60 -1.57 6.50
CA HIS A 67 -16.64 -0.48 6.61
C HIS A 67 -17.12 0.63 7.58
N THR A 68 -17.27 0.28 8.85
CA THR A 68 -17.85 1.14 9.90
C THR A 68 -16.92 2.22 10.44
N GLY A 69 -15.67 2.30 9.95
CA GLY A 69 -14.73 3.35 10.30
C GLY A 69 -13.44 3.30 9.48
N ASP A 70 -12.66 4.39 9.54
CA ASP A 70 -11.50 4.63 8.65
C ASP A 70 -10.34 3.63 8.82
N THR A 71 -10.35 2.83 9.89
CA THR A 71 -9.34 1.81 10.18
C THR A 71 -9.77 0.40 9.78
N VAL A 72 -10.97 0.22 9.22
CA VAL A 72 -11.44 -1.10 8.79
C VAL A 72 -10.69 -1.54 7.53
N PHE A 73 -9.87 -2.57 7.69
CA PHE A 73 -9.09 -3.12 6.58
C PHE A 73 -9.92 -4.01 5.65
N GLY A 74 -10.89 -4.76 6.20
CA GLY A 74 -11.69 -5.72 5.44
C GLY A 74 -10.97 -7.05 5.20
N LYS A 75 -11.51 -7.86 4.28
CA LYS A 75 -10.95 -9.15 3.86
C LYS A 75 -9.64 -8.92 3.11
N PRO A 76 -8.50 -9.51 3.54
CA PRO A 76 -7.23 -9.34 2.84
C PRO A 76 -7.27 -9.85 1.40
N LEU A 77 -6.64 -9.11 0.48
CA LEU A 77 -6.47 -9.48 -0.92
C LEU A 77 -5.01 -9.84 -1.23
N ILE A 78 -4.12 -8.84 -1.17
CA ILE A 78 -2.71 -8.99 -1.53
C ILE A 78 -1.83 -7.98 -0.80
N ASN A 79 -0.57 -8.35 -0.56
CA ASN A 79 0.50 -7.45 -0.14
C ASN A 79 1.42 -7.15 -1.32
N VAL A 80 1.80 -5.88 -1.49
CA VAL A 80 2.66 -5.42 -2.57
C VAL A 80 3.84 -4.67 -1.97
N ASP A 81 5.05 -5.20 -2.15
CA ASP A 81 6.31 -4.56 -1.73
C ASP A 81 6.72 -3.46 -2.73
N LEU A 82 6.50 -2.20 -2.35
CA LEU A 82 6.81 -1.06 -3.22
C LEU A 82 8.31 -0.85 -3.41
N VAL A 83 9.15 -1.31 -2.49
CA VAL A 83 10.60 -1.26 -2.62
C VAL A 83 11.05 -2.20 -3.73
N GLN A 84 10.53 -3.42 -3.74
CA GLN A 84 10.80 -4.40 -4.79
C GLN A 84 10.32 -3.93 -6.18
N PHE A 85 9.21 -3.19 -6.23
CA PHE A 85 8.70 -2.59 -7.48
C PHE A 85 9.48 -1.35 -7.96
N LYS A 86 10.60 -0.98 -7.31
CA LYS A 86 11.37 0.25 -7.58
C LYS A 86 10.48 1.51 -7.53
N ARG A 87 9.47 1.46 -6.65
CA ARG A 87 8.59 2.58 -6.29
C ARG A 87 9.01 3.15 -4.93
N ASP A 88 10.24 2.88 -4.54
CA ASP A 88 10.88 3.37 -3.32
C ASP A 88 11.12 4.89 -3.35
N SER A 89 11.19 5.46 -4.55
CA SER A 89 11.20 6.90 -4.81
C SER A 89 10.25 7.27 -5.96
N VAL A 90 8.95 6.95 -5.83
CA VAL A 90 7.94 7.53 -6.74
C VAL A 90 8.01 9.05 -6.62
N CYS A 91 8.37 9.72 -7.71
CA CYS A 91 8.43 11.17 -7.75
C CYS A 91 7.03 11.78 -7.52
N CYS A 92 6.90 13.10 -7.62
CA CYS A 92 5.66 13.85 -7.40
C CYS A 92 4.54 13.58 -8.43
N SER A 93 4.54 12.42 -9.10
CA SER A 93 3.53 12.02 -10.09
C SER A 93 2.74 10.79 -9.61
N PRO A 94 1.41 10.77 -9.80
CA PRO A 94 0.59 9.61 -9.49
C PRO A 94 1.06 8.34 -10.19
N PHE A 95 0.78 7.19 -9.59
CA PHE A 95 1.09 5.90 -10.17
C PHE A 95 -0.02 4.89 -9.89
N THR A 96 -0.16 3.92 -10.79
CA THR A 96 -1.19 2.88 -10.69
C THR A 96 -0.56 1.52 -10.43
N ILE A 97 -1.15 0.77 -9.50
CA ILE A 97 -0.88 -0.64 -9.27
C ILE A 97 -2.15 -1.41 -9.63
N ASN A 98 -2.00 -2.40 -10.51
CA ASN A 98 -3.08 -3.32 -10.83
C ASN A 98 -3.04 -4.46 -9.82
N ILE A 99 -4.12 -4.63 -9.04
CA ILE A 99 -4.25 -5.73 -8.07
C ILE A 99 -5.18 -6.81 -8.63
N PRO A 100 -4.89 -8.10 -8.46
CA PRO A 100 -5.85 -9.15 -8.78
C PRO A 100 -7.13 -8.95 -7.95
N LEU A 101 -8.29 -8.93 -8.62
CA LEU A 101 -9.59 -8.86 -7.97
C LEU A 101 -10.64 -9.57 -8.84
N ASN A 102 -10.81 -10.86 -8.62
CA ASN A 102 -11.76 -11.68 -9.40
C ASN A 102 -13.14 -11.73 -8.73
N SER A 103 -14.11 -12.35 -9.40
CA SER A 103 -15.48 -12.52 -8.87
C SER A 103 -15.55 -13.32 -7.57
N GLY A 104 -14.59 -14.23 -7.31
CA GLY A 104 -14.48 -14.97 -6.05
C GLY A 104 -14.01 -14.12 -4.87
N ASP A 105 -13.30 -13.01 -5.14
CA ASP A 105 -12.93 -12.04 -4.12
C ASP A 105 -14.12 -11.17 -3.69
N LEU A 106 -15.11 -10.99 -4.59
CA LEU A 106 -16.37 -10.29 -4.34
C LEU A 106 -17.35 -11.17 -3.54
N TYR A 107 -17.03 -11.42 -2.27
CA TYR A 107 -17.74 -12.37 -1.41
C TYR A 107 -19.23 -12.06 -1.18
N ASN A 108 -19.70 -10.83 -1.46
CA ASN A 108 -21.10 -10.46 -1.38
C ASN A 108 -21.77 -10.31 -2.77
N GLY A 109 -21.13 -10.86 -3.81
CA GLY A 109 -21.58 -10.77 -5.20
C GLY A 109 -21.41 -9.36 -5.80
N ALA A 110 -22.18 -9.06 -6.84
CA ALA A 110 -22.21 -7.73 -7.44
C ALA A 110 -22.75 -6.67 -6.45
N GLY A 111 -22.16 -5.48 -6.43
CA GLY A 111 -22.56 -4.42 -5.51
C GLY A 111 -21.47 -3.40 -5.24
N ALA A 112 -21.70 -2.57 -4.22
CA ALA A 112 -20.74 -1.58 -3.76
C ALA A 112 -19.70 -2.23 -2.84
N TYR A 113 -18.44 -1.82 -3.01
CA TYR A 113 -17.31 -2.25 -2.21
C TYR A 113 -16.42 -1.06 -1.83
N VAL A 114 -15.70 -1.21 -0.73
CA VAL A 114 -14.66 -0.31 -0.26
C VAL A 114 -13.35 -1.09 -0.27
N LEU A 115 -12.42 -0.67 -1.13
CA LEU A 115 -11.05 -1.15 -1.13
C LEU A 115 -10.22 -0.27 -0.19
N THR A 116 -9.54 -0.89 0.77
CA THR A 116 -8.60 -0.24 1.68
C THR A 116 -7.18 -0.58 1.27
N ALA A 117 -6.36 0.43 0.98
CA ALA A 117 -4.92 0.32 0.82
C ALA A 117 -4.23 0.82 2.10
N ALA A 118 -3.66 -0.08 2.89
CA ALA A 118 -2.86 0.25 4.06
C ALA A 118 -1.39 0.36 3.65
N ILE A 119 -0.86 1.59 3.61
CA ILE A 119 0.56 1.85 3.37
C ILE A 119 1.32 1.54 4.65
N VAL A 120 2.07 0.45 4.63
CA VAL A 120 2.88 0.00 5.75
C VAL A 120 4.31 0.45 5.53
N ARG A 121 4.85 1.16 6.52
CA ARG A 121 6.23 1.63 6.49
C ARG A 121 6.93 1.41 7.82
N THR A 122 8.21 1.08 7.71
CA THR A 122 9.12 1.02 8.85
C THR A 122 10.09 2.17 8.74
N THR A 123 10.24 2.97 9.80
CA THR A 123 11.18 4.11 9.85
C THR A 123 12.15 3.94 11.01
N GLY A 124 13.36 4.47 10.87
CA GLY A 124 14.31 4.54 11.99
C GLY A 124 13.93 5.70 12.91
N ASN A 125 13.96 5.50 14.23
CA ASN A 125 13.64 6.55 15.20
C ASN A 125 14.83 7.45 15.58
N GLY A 126 15.86 7.52 14.73
CA GLY A 126 17.13 8.21 15.06
C GLY A 126 17.97 7.56 16.17
N SER A 127 17.43 6.60 16.93
CA SER A 127 18.14 5.80 17.93
C SER A 127 18.54 4.43 17.34
N PRO A 128 19.80 3.97 17.53
CA PRO A 128 20.23 2.65 17.07
C PRO A 128 19.34 1.54 17.62
N GLY A 129 18.87 0.64 16.74
CA GLY A 129 18.06 -0.52 17.13
C GLY A 129 16.57 -0.27 17.35
N GLN A 130 16.05 0.94 17.10
CA GLN A 130 14.62 1.24 17.18
C GLN A 130 14.00 1.48 15.80
N ALA A 131 13.05 0.61 15.46
CA ALA A 131 12.19 0.75 14.29
C ALA A 131 10.78 1.18 14.71
N VAL A 132 10.23 2.19 14.02
CA VAL A 132 8.85 2.63 14.19
C VAL A 132 8.03 2.11 13.03
N PHE A 133 6.99 1.35 13.36
CA PHE A 133 6.01 0.86 12.40
C PHE A 133 4.86 1.87 12.28
N ARG A 134 4.46 2.18 11.05
CA ARG A 134 3.25 2.98 10.77
C ARG A 134 2.46 2.33 9.65
N ALA A 135 1.13 2.30 9.80
CA ALA A 135 0.20 1.92 8.76
C ALA A 135 -0.76 3.10 8.49
N ASP A 136 -0.77 3.58 7.25
CA ASP A 136 -1.65 4.67 6.80
C ASP A 136 -2.74 4.10 5.89
N PRO A 137 -4.01 4.04 6.34
CA PRO A 137 -5.10 3.55 5.50
C PRO A 137 -5.59 4.63 4.55
N PHE A 138 -5.81 4.26 3.29
CA PHE A 138 -6.55 5.03 2.31
C PHE A 138 -7.60 4.16 1.66
N THR A 139 -8.75 4.74 1.34
CA THR A 139 -9.90 3.99 0.84
C THR A 139 -10.34 4.49 -0.53
N VAL A 140 -10.88 3.58 -1.33
CA VAL A 140 -11.61 3.91 -2.55
C VAL A 140 -12.89 3.08 -2.59
N THR A 141 -14.01 3.74 -2.85
CA THR A 141 -15.30 3.07 -3.04
C THR A 141 -15.56 2.86 -4.53
N PHE A 142 -16.09 1.69 -4.89
CA PHE A 142 -16.43 1.36 -6.26
C PHE A 142 -17.63 0.41 -6.31
N ASN A 143 -18.32 0.40 -7.45
CA ASN A 143 -19.34 -0.62 -7.74
C ASN A 143 -18.72 -1.72 -8.61
N ALA A 144 -19.02 -2.96 -8.28
CA ALA A 144 -18.57 -4.15 -8.99
C ALA A 144 -19.75 -4.94 -9.56
N THR A 145 -19.55 -5.52 -10.74
CA THR A 145 -20.43 -6.54 -11.32
C THR A 145 -19.61 -7.79 -11.58
N THR A 146 -20.24 -8.96 -11.45
CA THR A 146 -19.67 -10.25 -11.87
C THR A 146 -20.08 -10.54 -13.31
N ALA A 147 -19.12 -10.90 -14.15
CA ALA A 147 -19.37 -11.40 -15.51
C ALA A 147 -19.94 -12.83 -15.49
#